data_AF-A0A852UQ72-F1
#
_entry.id   AF-A0A852UQ72-F1
#
_cell.length_a   1.000
_cell.length_b   1.000
_cell.length_c   1.000
_cell.angle_alpha   90.00
_cell.angle_beta   90.00
_cell.angle_gamma   90.00
#
_symmetry.space_group_name_H-M   'P 1'
#
loop_
_entity.id
_entity.type
_entity.pdbx_description
1 polymer ?
#
loop_
_entity_poly.entity_id
_entity_poly.type
_entity_poly.pdbx_seq_one_letter_code
_entity_poly.pdbx_strand_id
1 'polypeptide(L)'
;MTTQHVPYGGLDDGEGLPGSRGEHILQKLFDTRERAERFYGRQVVDHLTPQMREFVARQQMAFVGTADAAGNCDTTFRSGPPGFVRVLDDTRMVYPEFRGNGVLASMGNILENPHISLLFVDFFDDLVGLHVNGTASIMTAYDASRRYGLNDEDQTAPGRKAERWIMIEVEEAYIHCSKHIPLLVRQDRRERVAEGRRPAGDDYFGVGRMRGVGLSRHEAGKPVG
;
A
#
# COMPACT_ATOMS: atom_id res chain seq x y z
N MET A 1 33.35 -3.89 -6.16
CA MET A 1 32.63 -4.10 -7.43
C MET A 1 31.93 -2.80 -7.76
N THR A 2 32.49 -2.05 -8.69
CA THR A 2 32.04 -0.71 -9.06
C THR A 2 30.86 -0.86 -10.00
N THR A 3 29.66 -0.45 -9.57
CA THR A 3 28.49 -0.36 -10.45
C THR A 3 28.84 0.59 -11.59
N GLN A 4 28.99 0.07 -12.81
CA GLN A 4 29.18 0.91 -13.99
C GLN A 4 27.95 1.78 -14.16
N HIS A 5 28.11 3.07 -13.91
CA HIS A 5 27.13 4.09 -14.24
C HIS A 5 27.04 4.15 -15.77
N VAL A 6 26.02 3.53 -16.36
CA VAL A 6 25.76 3.65 -17.79
C VAL A 6 25.36 5.10 -18.06
N PRO A 7 26.04 5.84 -18.97
CA PRO A 7 25.77 7.25 -19.18
C PRO A 7 24.64 7.40 -20.18
N TYR A 8 23.39 7.49 -19.70
CA TYR A 8 22.22 7.81 -20.53
C TYR A 8 22.03 9.33 -20.74
N GLY A 9 23.12 10.10 -20.66
CA GLY A 9 23.09 11.55 -20.89
C GLY A 9 22.95 11.83 -22.38
N GLY A 10 21.74 12.14 -22.84
CA GLY A 10 21.48 12.56 -24.23
C GLY A 10 20.20 11.99 -24.87
N LEU A 11 19.49 11.09 -24.18
CA LEU A 11 18.17 10.65 -24.63
C LEU A 11 17.10 11.60 -24.06
N ASP A 12 16.23 12.14 -24.92
CA ASP A 12 15.02 12.89 -24.51
C ASP A 12 14.34 12.12 -23.36
N ASP A 13 14.22 12.77 -22.21
CA ASP A 13 13.94 12.13 -20.94
C ASP A 13 12.44 11.98 -20.66
N GLY A 14 11.59 12.31 -21.64
CA GLY A 14 10.14 12.24 -21.48
C GLY A 14 9.59 13.37 -20.62
N GLU A 15 10.23 14.55 -20.63
CA GLU A 15 9.82 15.71 -19.86
C GLU A 15 8.30 15.99 -20.01
N GLY A 16 7.55 15.86 -18.89
CA GLY A 16 6.09 16.02 -18.85
C GLY A 16 5.25 14.76 -19.10
N LEU A 17 5.87 13.60 -19.33
CA LEU A 17 5.17 12.31 -19.36
C LEU A 17 5.15 11.64 -17.96
N PRO A 18 4.11 10.85 -17.66
CA PRO A 18 4.11 9.99 -16.47
C PRO A 18 5.27 9.00 -16.48
N GLY A 19 5.74 8.64 -15.28
CA GLY A 19 6.83 7.69 -15.10
C GLY A 19 8.19 8.32 -14.81
N SER A 20 9.19 7.47 -14.59
CA SER A 20 10.54 7.93 -14.25
C SER A 20 11.41 8.11 -15.49
N ARG A 21 12.42 8.98 -15.40
CA ARG A 21 13.48 9.10 -16.43
C ARG A 21 14.09 7.73 -16.79
N GLY A 22 14.27 6.85 -15.81
CA GLY A 22 14.77 5.49 -16.03
C GLY A 22 13.84 4.67 -16.92
N GLU A 23 12.53 4.75 -16.70
CA GLU A 23 11.53 4.09 -17.55
C GLU A 23 11.62 4.59 -18.99
N HIS A 24 11.70 5.91 -19.23
CA HIS A 24 11.78 6.47 -20.58
C HIS A 24 13.06 6.07 -21.31
N ILE A 25 14.19 6.01 -20.61
CA ILE A 25 15.44 5.47 -21.15
C ILE A 25 15.25 4.02 -21.60
N LEU A 26 14.68 3.17 -20.74
CA LEU A 26 14.46 1.76 -21.06
C LEU A 26 13.44 1.58 -22.18
N GLN A 27 12.42 2.44 -22.24
CA GLN A 27 11.41 2.39 -23.30
C GLN A 27 12.01 2.66 -24.67
N LYS A 28 12.97 3.58 -24.74
CA LYS A 28 13.76 3.83 -25.96
C LYS A 28 14.68 2.67 -26.28
N LEU A 29 15.40 2.17 -25.29
CA LEU A 29 16.35 1.06 -25.47
C LEU A 29 15.67 -0.21 -25.98
N PHE A 30 14.43 -0.47 -25.54
CA PHE A 30 13.67 -1.68 -25.88
C PHE A 30 12.57 -1.46 -26.92
N ASP A 31 12.52 -0.30 -27.59
CA ASP A 31 11.52 0.03 -28.60
C ASP A 31 10.07 -0.23 -28.13
N THR A 32 9.76 0.30 -26.94
CA THR A 32 8.43 0.19 -26.29
C THR A 32 7.77 1.55 -26.09
N ARG A 33 8.37 2.67 -26.52
CA ARG A 33 7.85 4.03 -26.33
C ARG A 33 6.39 4.19 -26.73
N GLU A 34 6.02 3.80 -27.95
CA GLU A 34 4.62 3.94 -28.41
C GLU A 34 3.63 3.11 -27.57
N ARG A 35 4.06 1.95 -27.07
CA ARG A 35 3.23 1.11 -26.19
C ARG A 35 3.03 1.79 -24.83
N ALA A 36 4.09 2.40 -24.29
CA ALA A 36 4.03 3.15 -23.05
C ALA A 36 3.15 4.40 -23.18
N GLU A 37 3.33 5.21 -24.22
CA GLU A 37 2.52 6.41 -24.46
C GLU A 37 1.03 6.08 -24.62
N ARG A 38 0.70 4.99 -25.32
CA ARG A 38 -0.69 4.50 -25.38
C ARG A 38 -1.23 4.06 -24.03
N PHE A 39 -0.40 3.51 -23.16
CA PHE A 39 -0.80 3.15 -21.80
C PHE A 39 -1.06 4.42 -20.98
N TYR A 40 -0.11 5.35 -20.94
CA TYR A 40 -0.23 6.62 -20.23
C TYR A 40 -1.52 7.37 -20.63
N GLY A 41 -1.71 7.63 -21.93
CA GLY A 41 -2.86 8.39 -22.41
C GLY A 41 -4.22 7.70 -22.32
N ARG A 42 -4.27 6.41 -21.95
CA ARG A 42 -5.54 5.65 -21.86
C ARG A 42 -5.85 5.14 -20.46
N GLN A 43 -4.84 4.93 -19.63
CA GLN A 43 -4.98 4.17 -18.38
C GLN A 43 -4.49 4.94 -17.16
N VAL A 44 -3.69 6.00 -17.34
CA VAL A 44 -3.18 6.82 -16.25
C VAL A 44 -3.94 8.14 -16.21
N VAL A 45 -4.43 8.47 -15.02
CA VAL A 45 -5.12 9.73 -14.72
C VAL A 45 -4.56 10.29 -13.41
N ASP A 46 -4.71 11.59 -13.18
CA ASP A 46 -4.24 12.30 -11.99
C ASP A 46 -5.25 12.34 -10.83
N HIS A 47 -6.32 11.54 -10.93
CA HIS A 47 -7.42 11.50 -9.98
C HIS A 47 -8.11 10.13 -9.98
N LEU A 48 -8.92 9.88 -8.96
CA LEU A 48 -9.75 8.69 -8.84
C LEU A 48 -11.04 8.88 -9.64
N THR A 49 -11.20 8.12 -10.72
CA THR A 49 -12.46 8.03 -11.45
C THR A 49 -13.57 7.43 -10.56
N PRO A 50 -14.87 7.66 -10.85
CA PRO A 50 -15.96 7.06 -10.09
C PRO A 50 -15.83 5.54 -9.89
N GLN A 51 -15.42 4.80 -10.93
CA GLN A 51 -15.20 3.36 -10.88
C GLN A 51 -14.01 2.98 -9.97
N MET A 52 -12.93 3.77 -9.97
CA MET A 52 -11.81 3.56 -9.03
C MET A 52 -12.25 3.77 -7.59
N ARG A 53 -13.09 4.77 -7.33
CA ARG A 53 -13.63 5.07 -5.99
C ARG A 53 -14.52 3.94 -5.50
N GLU A 54 -15.41 3.45 -6.36
CA GLU A 54 -16.24 2.28 -6.08
C GLU A 54 -15.36 1.06 -5.79
N PHE A 55 -14.34 0.81 -6.61
CA PHE A 55 -13.41 -0.30 -6.43
C PHE A 55 -12.71 -0.24 -5.07
N VAL A 56 -12.13 0.92 -4.69
CA VAL A 56 -11.47 1.13 -3.38
C VAL A 56 -12.44 0.89 -2.22
N ALA A 57 -13.68 1.36 -2.33
CA ALA A 57 -14.70 1.19 -1.28
C ALA A 57 -15.04 -0.27 -0.98
N ARG A 58 -14.80 -1.21 -1.90
CA ARG A 58 -15.01 -2.66 -1.68
C ARG A 58 -13.80 -3.35 -1.05
N GLN A 59 -12.63 -2.73 -1.12
CA GLN A 59 -11.38 -3.39 -0.75
C GLN A 59 -11.25 -3.57 0.76
N GLN A 60 -10.69 -4.72 1.14
CA GLN A 60 -10.37 -5.10 2.52
C GLN A 60 -8.85 -5.13 2.76
N MET A 61 -8.07 -4.90 1.71
CA MET A 61 -6.63 -5.06 1.68
C MET A 61 -6.00 -3.96 0.81
N ALA A 62 -4.84 -3.48 1.22
CA ALA A 62 -3.97 -2.61 0.43
C ALA A 62 -2.50 -2.94 0.72
N PHE A 63 -1.66 -2.86 -0.30
CA PHE A 63 -0.21 -2.91 -0.15
C PHE A 63 0.32 -1.48 -0.28
N VAL A 64 1.07 -1.03 0.72
CA VAL A 64 1.54 0.36 0.81
C VAL A 64 3.05 0.38 0.68
N GLY A 65 3.56 0.98 -0.38
CA GLY A 65 4.96 1.25 -0.61
C GLY A 65 5.36 2.65 -0.15
N THR A 66 6.44 2.74 0.60
CA THR A 66 7.05 4.00 1.08
C THR A 66 8.58 3.85 1.04
N ALA A 67 9.32 4.94 0.94
CA ALA A 67 10.78 4.92 1.05
C ALA A 67 11.29 6.06 1.91
N ASP A 68 12.41 5.86 2.60
CA ASP A 68 13.09 6.94 3.32
C ASP A 68 13.77 7.93 2.34
N ALA A 69 14.45 8.95 2.88
CA ALA A 69 15.16 9.95 2.05
C ALA A 69 16.35 9.36 1.28
N ALA A 70 16.88 8.20 1.67
CA ALA A 70 17.96 7.51 0.98
C ALA A 70 17.45 6.53 -0.10
N GLY A 71 16.14 6.36 -0.21
CA GLY A 71 15.50 5.43 -1.14
C GLY A 71 15.45 3.98 -0.63
N ASN A 72 15.63 3.74 0.67
CA ASN A 72 15.36 2.43 1.25
C ASN A 72 13.85 2.22 1.35
N CYS A 73 13.35 1.19 0.67
CA CYS A 73 11.91 0.96 0.54
C CYS A 73 11.37 -0.02 1.60
N ASP A 74 10.18 0.28 2.08
CA ASP A 74 9.33 -0.63 2.84
C ASP A 74 8.02 -0.88 2.09
N THR A 75 7.52 -2.11 2.16
CA THR A 75 6.14 -2.44 1.75
C THR A 75 5.38 -3.02 2.92
N THR A 76 4.27 -2.39 3.27
CA THR A 76 3.42 -2.83 4.38
C THR A 76 2.06 -3.29 3.87
N PHE A 77 1.55 -4.35 4.47
CA PHE A 77 0.19 -4.82 4.23
C PHE A 77 -0.77 -4.14 5.19
N ARG A 78 -1.81 -3.51 4.65
CA ARG A 78 -2.89 -2.88 5.40
C ARG A 78 -4.19 -3.64 5.11
N SER A 79 -4.98 -3.84 6.16
CA SER A 79 -6.28 -4.50 6.04
C SER A 79 -7.29 -3.95 7.02
N GLY A 80 -8.54 -4.07 6.63
CA GLY A 80 -9.72 -3.68 7.38
C GLY A 80 -10.97 -4.23 6.70
N PRO A 81 -12.17 -3.88 7.16
CA PRO A 81 -13.39 -4.20 6.45
C PRO A 81 -13.48 -3.40 5.14
N PRO A 82 -14.46 -3.72 4.27
CA PRO A 82 -14.69 -2.96 3.04
C PRO A 82 -14.73 -1.45 3.32
N GLY A 83 -13.92 -0.70 2.57
CA GLY A 83 -13.88 0.77 2.69
C GLY A 83 -13.05 1.27 3.87
N PHE A 84 -12.16 0.45 4.45
CA PHE A 84 -11.22 0.91 5.47
C PHE A 84 -10.31 2.03 4.96
N VAL A 85 -10.03 2.05 3.66
CA VAL A 85 -9.49 3.21 2.95
C VAL A 85 -10.67 4.05 2.46
N ARG A 86 -10.74 5.29 2.92
CA ARG A 86 -11.83 6.21 2.61
C ARG A 86 -11.39 7.18 1.54
N VAL A 87 -12.14 7.25 0.44
CA VAL A 87 -11.98 8.30 -0.56
C VAL A 87 -12.78 9.52 -0.10
N LEU A 88 -12.11 10.66 0.09
CA LEU A 88 -12.73 11.91 0.52
C LEU A 88 -13.26 12.71 -0.68
N ASP A 89 -12.46 12.78 -1.73
CA ASP A 89 -12.78 13.42 -3.01
C ASP A 89 -12.00 12.74 -4.15
N ASP A 90 -12.09 13.25 -5.38
CA ASP A 90 -11.44 12.63 -6.54
C ASP A 90 -9.91 12.65 -6.45
N THR A 91 -9.33 13.49 -5.60
CA THR A 91 -7.87 13.67 -5.44
C THR A 91 -7.37 13.27 -4.06
N ARG A 92 -8.26 12.91 -3.13
CA ARG A 92 -7.88 12.64 -1.73
C ARG A 92 -8.46 11.36 -1.20
N MET A 93 -7.62 10.61 -0.52
CA MET A 93 -8.02 9.42 0.23
C MET A 93 -7.25 9.31 1.54
N VAL A 94 -7.78 8.52 2.47
CA VAL A 94 -7.16 8.30 3.76
C VAL A 94 -7.24 6.85 4.18
N TYR A 95 -6.28 6.41 4.98
CA TYR A 95 -6.41 5.16 5.72
C TYR A 95 -6.00 5.35 7.19
N PRO A 96 -6.58 4.56 8.11
CA PRO A 96 -6.25 4.62 9.52
C PRO A 96 -4.91 3.93 9.84
N GLU A 97 -4.17 4.51 10.76
CA GLU A 97 -3.03 3.88 11.43
C GLU A 97 -3.42 3.53 12.86
N PHE A 98 -3.23 2.26 13.20
CA PHE A 98 -3.57 1.70 14.51
C PHE A 98 -2.30 1.42 15.31
N ARG A 99 -2.46 1.20 16.62
CA ARG A 99 -1.36 0.70 17.46
C ARG A 99 -0.75 -0.58 16.85
N GLY A 100 0.56 -0.55 16.61
CA GLY A 100 1.34 -1.65 16.05
C GLY A 100 2.50 -2.07 16.97
N ASN A 101 3.53 -2.67 16.37
CA ASN A 101 4.75 -3.13 17.05
C ASN A 101 5.74 -2.01 17.41
N GLY A 102 5.40 -0.74 17.13
CA GLY A 102 6.23 0.42 17.44
C GLY A 102 7.36 0.72 16.44
N VAL A 103 7.52 -0.06 15.37
CA VAL A 103 8.55 0.22 14.34
C VAL A 103 8.23 1.46 13.53
N LEU A 104 6.93 1.69 13.25
CA LEU A 104 6.43 2.88 12.53
C LEU A 104 7.08 3.10 11.14
N ALA A 105 7.58 2.06 10.48
CA ALA A 105 8.37 2.13 9.24
C ALA A 105 7.77 3.09 8.18
N SER A 106 6.52 2.85 7.74
CA SER A 106 5.88 3.71 6.75
C SER A 106 5.75 5.17 7.20
N MET A 107 5.44 5.44 8.47
CA MET A 107 5.31 6.82 8.96
C MET A 107 6.66 7.50 9.10
N GLY A 108 7.71 6.78 9.51
CA GLY A 108 9.07 7.29 9.52
C GLY A 108 9.51 7.71 8.12
N ASN A 109 9.30 6.82 7.14
CA ASN A 109 9.58 7.11 5.73
C ASN A 109 8.82 8.34 5.24
N ILE A 110 7.50 8.43 5.50
CA ILE A 110 6.65 9.56 5.09
C ILE A 110 7.13 10.90 5.67
N LEU A 111 7.69 10.92 6.89
CA LEU A 111 8.23 12.15 7.47
C LEU A 111 9.47 12.67 6.74
N GLU A 112 10.26 11.78 6.15
CA GLU A 112 11.48 12.13 5.42
C GLU A 112 11.24 12.31 3.91
N ASN A 113 10.30 11.55 3.36
CA ASN A 113 9.95 11.50 1.95
C ASN A 113 8.45 11.23 1.81
N PRO A 114 7.66 12.20 1.33
CA PRO A 114 6.20 12.09 1.33
C PRO A 114 5.66 11.14 0.24
N HIS A 115 6.48 10.66 -0.70
CA HIS A 115 5.99 9.82 -1.79
C HIS A 115 5.49 8.45 -1.29
N ILE A 116 4.31 8.07 -1.77
CA ILE A 116 3.62 6.84 -1.38
C ILE A 116 3.03 6.14 -2.60
N SER A 117 3.01 4.81 -2.58
CA SER A 117 2.25 4.00 -3.54
C SER A 117 1.29 3.06 -2.81
N LEU A 118 0.09 2.91 -3.35
CA LEU A 118 -0.90 1.97 -2.89
C LEU A 118 -1.27 1.04 -4.04
N LEU A 119 -1.23 -0.26 -3.77
CA LEU A 119 -1.75 -1.29 -4.66
C LEU A 119 -2.94 -1.98 -4.00
N PHE A 120 -4.08 -1.88 -4.68
CA PHE A 120 -5.29 -2.62 -4.39
C PHE A 120 -5.43 -3.77 -5.39
N VAL A 121 -5.78 -4.96 -4.94
CA VAL A 121 -5.99 -6.11 -5.80
C VAL A 121 -7.23 -6.86 -5.34
N ASP A 122 -8.18 -7.04 -6.25
CA ASP A 122 -9.30 -7.93 -6.03
C ASP A 122 -8.91 -9.34 -6.49
N PHE A 123 -8.88 -10.28 -5.56
CA PHE A 123 -8.57 -11.69 -5.82
C PHE A 123 -9.82 -12.58 -5.92
N PHE A 124 -11.02 -12.00 -5.79
CA PHE A 124 -12.25 -12.76 -5.58
C PHE A 124 -13.27 -12.56 -6.70
N ASP A 125 -13.53 -11.30 -7.08
CA ASP A 125 -14.64 -10.98 -7.98
C ASP A 125 -14.14 -10.50 -9.35
N ASP A 126 -13.55 -9.31 -9.40
CA ASP A 126 -13.18 -8.63 -10.65
C ASP A 126 -11.82 -9.08 -11.21
N LEU A 127 -10.98 -9.69 -10.36
CA LEU A 127 -9.60 -10.10 -10.68
C LEU A 127 -8.77 -8.96 -11.28
N VAL A 128 -8.99 -7.73 -10.84
CA VAL A 128 -8.27 -6.52 -11.30
C VAL A 128 -7.58 -5.85 -10.12
N GLY A 129 -6.57 -5.04 -10.39
CA GLY A 129 -6.01 -4.16 -9.38
C GLY A 129 -5.99 -2.71 -9.81
N LEU A 130 -5.67 -1.86 -8.83
CA LEU A 130 -5.58 -0.41 -8.97
C LEU A 130 -4.30 0.05 -8.26
N HIS A 131 -3.45 0.75 -9.01
CA HIS A 131 -2.35 1.54 -8.48
C HIS A 131 -2.84 2.94 -8.18
N VAL A 132 -2.45 3.46 -7.02
CA VAL A 132 -2.63 4.86 -6.66
C VAL A 132 -1.31 5.37 -6.08
N ASN A 133 -0.71 6.33 -6.75
CA ASN A 133 0.52 6.98 -6.33
C ASN A 133 0.22 8.43 -5.94
N GLY A 134 1.03 8.97 -5.04
CA GLY A 134 0.97 10.38 -4.71
C GLY A 134 1.84 10.75 -3.52
N THR A 135 1.39 11.75 -2.77
CA THR A 135 2.06 12.21 -1.55
C THR A 135 1.22 11.98 -0.31
N ALA A 136 1.90 11.65 0.79
CA ALA A 136 1.29 11.31 2.06
C ALA A 136 1.61 12.34 3.15
N SER A 137 0.67 12.53 4.06
CA SER A 137 0.90 13.26 5.32
C SER A 137 0.23 12.55 6.49
N ILE A 138 0.81 12.73 7.68
CA ILE A 138 0.31 12.12 8.92
C ILE A 138 -0.60 13.12 9.62
N MET A 139 -1.82 12.68 9.93
CA MET A 139 -2.83 13.46 10.61
C MET A 139 -3.19 12.82 11.96
N THR A 140 -3.36 13.64 12.98
CA THR A 140 -3.84 13.17 14.28
C THR A 140 -5.31 12.72 14.19
N ALA A 141 -5.74 11.81 15.06
CA ALA A 141 -7.16 11.44 15.13
C ALA A 141 -8.08 12.66 15.40
N TYR A 142 -7.61 13.63 16.19
CA TYR A 142 -8.34 14.86 16.47
C TYR A 142 -8.55 15.72 15.21
N ASP A 143 -7.48 15.97 14.44
CA ASP A 143 -7.55 16.75 13.21
C ASP A 143 -8.41 16.05 12.15
N ALA A 144 -8.28 14.73 12.04
CA ALA A 144 -9.07 13.92 11.10
C ALA A 144 -10.57 14.03 11.40
N SER A 145 -10.95 13.90 12.68
CA SER A 145 -12.33 14.08 13.13
C SER A 145 -12.85 15.48 12.86
N ARG A 146 -12.08 16.52 13.22
CA ARG A 146 -12.53 17.90 13.08
C ARG A 146 -12.67 18.35 11.61
N ARG A 147 -11.77 17.91 10.74
CA ARG A 147 -11.69 18.39 9.34
C ARG A 147 -12.56 17.56 8.39
N TYR A 148 -12.62 16.25 8.62
CA TYR A 148 -13.22 15.30 7.68
C TYR A 148 -14.30 14.42 8.31
N GLY A 149 -14.62 14.61 9.60
CA GLY A 149 -15.60 13.79 10.31
C GLY A 149 -15.12 12.38 10.65
N LEU A 150 -13.84 12.08 10.41
CA LEU A 150 -13.27 10.74 10.58
C LEU A 150 -13.14 10.36 12.06
N ASN A 151 -13.74 9.26 12.49
CA ASN A 151 -13.81 8.86 13.89
C ASN A 151 -13.71 7.34 14.09
N ASP A 152 -13.61 6.91 15.34
CA ASP A 152 -13.42 5.50 15.71
C ASP A 152 -14.62 4.60 15.30
N GLU A 153 -15.79 5.20 15.07
CA GLU A 153 -17.00 4.50 14.63
C GLU A 153 -17.06 4.30 13.11
N ASP A 154 -16.11 4.85 12.33
CA ASP A 154 -16.02 4.66 10.87
C ASP A 154 -15.73 3.19 10.46
N GLN A 155 -15.83 2.26 11.41
CA GLN A 155 -15.72 0.81 11.26
C GLN A 155 -14.46 0.37 10.54
N THR A 156 -13.45 1.20 10.35
CA THR A 156 -12.25 0.87 9.57
C THR A 156 -11.43 -0.28 10.18
N ALA A 157 -11.72 -0.65 11.44
CA ALA A 157 -11.58 -2.00 11.97
C ALA A 157 -12.43 -2.18 13.24
N PRO A 158 -13.33 -3.19 13.33
CA PRO A 158 -14.13 -3.42 14.54
C PRO A 158 -13.25 -3.59 15.79
N GLY A 159 -13.51 -2.78 16.82
CA GLY A 159 -12.81 -2.85 18.10
C GLY A 159 -11.40 -2.26 18.14
N ARG A 160 -10.94 -1.59 17.07
CA ARG A 160 -9.65 -0.88 17.06
C ARG A 160 -9.87 0.62 16.92
N LYS A 161 -9.10 1.38 17.69
CA LYS A 161 -9.06 2.84 17.64
C LYS A 161 -7.93 3.31 16.75
N ALA A 162 -8.23 4.14 15.76
CA ALA A 162 -7.19 4.77 14.94
C ALA A 162 -6.41 5.76 15.81
N GLU A 163 -5.09 5.61 15.88
CA GLU A 163 -4.24 6.57 16.59
C GLU A 163 -3.93 7.78 15.69
N ARG A 164 -3.80 7.53 14.39
CA ARG A 164 -3.43 8.49 13.35
C ARG A 164 -4.14 8.12 12.05
N TRP A 165 -4.13 9.05 11.10
CA TRP A 165 -4.62 8.85 9.75
C TRP A 165 -3.53 9.25 8.77
N ILE A 166 -3.38 8.49 7.70
CA ILE A 166 -2.51 8.85 6.58
C ILE A 166 -3.40 9.45 5.52
N MET A 167 -3.23 10.75 5.25
CA MET A 167 -3.85 11.45 4.14
C MET A 167 -2.99 11.26 2.91
N ILE A 168 -3.59 10.92 1.77
CA ILE A 168 -2.93 10.80 0.48
C ILE A 168 -3.58 11.80 -0.47
N GLU A 169 -2.75 12.65 -1.06
CA GLU A 169 -3.08 13.46 -2.23
C GLU A 169 -2.64 12.64 -3.46
N VAL A 170 -3.60 12.30 -4.32
CA VAL A 170 -3.39 11.45 -5.51
C VAL A 170 -2.69 12.25 -6.60
N GLU A 171 -1.63 11.69 -7.15
CA GLU A 171 -0.90 12.24 -8.30
C GLU A 171 -1.12 11.37 -9.55
N GLU A 172 -1.24 10.05 -9.39
CA GLU A 172 -1.50 9.12 -10.47
C GLU A 172 -2.37 7.95 -10.00
N ALA A 173 -3.32 7.52 -10.82
CA ALA A 173 -4.09 6.31 -10.63
C ALA A 173 -4.22 5.55 -11.94
N TYR A 174 -3.98 4.24 -11.90
CA TYR A 174 -4.03 3.39 -13.10
C TYR A 174 -4.25 1.91 -12.81
N ILE A 175 -4.70 1.19 -13.83
CA ILE A 175 -5.06 -0.22 -13.71
C ILE A 175 -3.84 -1.13 -13.48
N HIS A 176 -4.02 -2.14 -12.65
CA HIS A 176 -3.23 -3.37 -12.67
C HIS A 176 -4.04 -4.48 -13.37
N CYS A 177 -3.54 -5.00 -14.48
CA CYS A 177 -4.30 -5.91 -15.33
C CYS A 177 -4.52 -7.30 -14.71
N SER A 178 -5.62 -7.95 -15.10
CA SER A 178 -6.11 -9.20 -14.51
C SER A 178 -5.35 -10.47 -14.88
N LYS A 179 -4.49 -10.42 -15.90
CA LYS A 179 -3.91 -11.61 -16.57
C LYS A 179 -3.24 -12.63 -15.64
N HIS A 180 -2.73 -12.18 -14.49
CA HIS A 180 -1.97 -13.02 -13.55
C HIS A 180 -2.48 -12.92 -12.11
N ILE A 181 -3.66 -12.35 -11.88
CA ILE A 181 -4.26 -12.31 -10.54
C ILE A 181 -4.93 -13.67 -10.28
N PRO A 182 -4.52 -14.40 -9.22
CA PRO A 182 -5.15 -15.68 -8.89
C PRO A 182 -6.56 -15.47 -8.32
N LEU A 183 -7.47 -16.36 -8.69
CA LEU A 183 -8.77 -16.47 -8.03
C LEU A 183 -8.61 -17.17 -6.68
N LEU A 184 -8.98 -16.49 -5.60
CA LEU A 184 -8.93 -17.01 -4.24
C LEU A 184 -10.33 -17.35 -3.71
N VAL A 185 -10.38 -18.24 -2.72
CA VAL A 185 -11.61 -18.59 -2.00
C VAL A 185 -11.45 -18.16 -0.55
N ARG A 186 -12.48 -17.49 0.00
CA ARG A 186 -12.49 -17.12 1.42
C ARG A 186 -12.64 -18.38 2.28
N GLN A 187 -11.79 -18.52 3.28
CA GLN A 187 -11.82 -19.62 4.25
C GLN A 187 -12.00 -19.08 5.67
N ASP A 188 -12.67 -19.86 6.53
CA ASP A 188 -12.78 -19.52 7.94
C ASP A 188 -11.41 -19.69 8.63
N ARG A 189 -10.94 -18.61 9.24
CA ARG A 189 -9.65 -18.57 9.94
C ARG A 189 -9.62 -19.52 11.14
N ARG A 190 -10.74 -19.70 11.85
CA ARG A 190 -10.83 -20.57 13.03
C ARG A 190 -10.62 -22.03 12.64
N GLU A 191 -11.23 -22.45 11.54
CA GLU A 191 -11.03 -23.79 10.97
C GLU A 191 -9.56 -24.02 10.61
N ARG A 192 -8.94 -23.06 9.90
CA ARG A 192 -7.52 -23.16 9.51
C ARG A 192 -6.54 -23.19 10.69
N VAL A 193 -6.82 -22.44 11.75
CA VAL A 193 -5.98 -22.43 12.97
C VAL A 193 -6.11 -23.75 13.74
N ALA A 194 -7.31 -24.33 13.80
CA ALA A 194 -7.55 -25.61 14.46
C ALA A 194 -6.74 -26.76 13.85
N GLU A 195 -6.40 -26.69 12.56
CA GLU A 195 -5.55 -27.67 11.88
C GLU A 195 -4.06 -27.64 12.30
N GLY A 196 -3.64 -26.72 13.19
CA GLY A 196 -2.31 -26.74 13.81
C GLY A 196 -1.12 -26.47 12.87
N ARG A 197 -1.37 -26.02 11.63
CA ARG A 197 -0.34 -25.86 10.59
C ARG A 197 0.60 -24.67 10.75
N ARG A 198 0.42 -23.83 11.78
CA ARG A 198 1.21 -22.59 11.97
C ARG A 198 2.05 -22.68 13.25
N PRO A 199 3.39 -22.51 13.17
CA PRO A 199 4.23 -22.32 14.35
C PRO A 199 3.70 -21.18 15.23
N ALA A 200 3.65 -21.40 16.54
CA ALA A 200 3.24 -20.38 17.50
C ALA A 200 4.32 -19.29 17.66
N GLY A 201 3.88 -18.04 17.84
CA GLY A 201 4.74 -16.89 18.12
C GLY A 201 5.02 -15.96 16.94
N ASP A 202 5.68 -14.85 17.26
CA ASP A 202 6.16 -13.82 16.35
C ASP A 202 7.45 -14.23 15.60
N ASP A 203 8.22 -15.18 16.15
CA ASP A 203 9.45 -15.72 15.54
C ASP A 203 9.18 -16.78 14.45
N TYR A 204 8.28 -16.49 13.51
CA TYR A 204 7.89 -17.41 12.45
C TYR A 204 9.08 -17.83 11.57
N PHE A 205 9.99 -16.89 11.29
CA PHE A 205 11.19 -17.13 10.48
C PHE A 205 12.43 -17.55 11.28
N GLY A 206 12.33 -17.70 12.62
CA GLY A 206 13.44 -18.18 13.46
C GLY A 206 14.58 -17.19 13.68
N VAL A 207 14.36 -15.89 13.44
CA VAL A 207 15.35 -14.82 13.64
C VAL A 207 15.68 -14.66 15.12
N GLY A 208 14.69 -14.73 16.00
CA GLY A 208 14.89 -14.67 17.46
C GLY A 208 15.76 -15.84 17.94
N ARG A 209 15.40 -17.06 17.53
CA ARG A 209 16.20 -18.27 17.77
C ARG A 209 17.63 -18.16 17.23
N MET A 210 17.80 -17.69 15.99
CA MET A 210 19.13 -17.50 15.38
C MET A 210 19.99 -16.51 16.17
N ARG A 211 19.39 -15.44 16.70
CA ARG A 211 20.08 -14.40 17.48
C ARG A 211 20.29 -14.79 18.96
N GLY A 212 19.87 -15.99 19.37
CA GLY A 212 19.95 -16.42 20.77
C GLY A 212 19.07 -15.60 21.72
N VAL A 213 18.08 -14.87 21.19
CA VAL A 213 17.13 -14.10 22.00
C VAL A 213 16.01 -15.05 22.39
N GLY A 214 15.83 -15.27 23.70
CA GLY A 214 14.74 -16.09 24.22
C GLY A 214 13.38 -15.54 23.75
N LEU A 215 12.48 -16.44 23.32
CA LEU A 215 11.11 -16.06 22.97
C LEU A 215 10.49 -15.38 24.20
N SER A 216 10.14 -14.09 24.08
CA SER A 216 9.36 -13.45 25.12
C SER A 216 8.01 -14.17 25.18
N ARG A 217 7.60 -14.66 26.35
CA ARG A 217 6.26 -15.21 26.58
C ARG A 217 5.23 -14.08 26.63
N HIS A 218 5.12 -13.28 25.57
CA HIS A 218 4.04 -12.31 25.47
C HIS A 218 3.07 -12.68 24.35
N GLU A 219 1.84 -12.95 24.78
CA GLU A 219 0.60 -13.12 24.03
C GLU A 219 0.35 -14.49 23.35
N ALA A 220 0.67 -15.56 24.06
CA ALA A 220 -0.20 -16.73 24.02
C ALA A 220 -1.43 -16.47 24.93
N GLY A 221 -2.54 -16.03 24.34
CA GLY A 221 -3.86 -16.11 24.95
C GLY A 221 -4.38 -14.84 25.63
N LYS A 222 -5.29 -14.14 24.96
CA LYS A 222 -6.56 -13.77 25.60
C LYS A 222 -7.69 -14.43 24.82
N PRO A 223 -8.57 -15.21 25.48
CA PRO A 223 -9.79 -15.67 24.84
C PRO A 223 -10.63 -14.44 24.50
N VAL A 224 -11.20 -14.43 23.30
CA VAL A 224 -12.29 -13.52 22.97
C VAL A 224 -13.51 -14.05 23.73
N GLY A 225 -13.87 -13.36 24.80
CA GLY A 225 -15.20 -13.47 25.40
C GLY A 225 -16.22 -12.73 24.55
#